data_AF-A0A7S3VR05-F1
#
_entry.id   AF-A0A7S3VR05-F1
#
_cell.length_a   1.000
_cell.length_b   1.000
_cell.length_c   1.000
_cell.angle_alpha   90.00
_cell.angle_beta   90.00
_cell.angle_gamma   90.00
#
_symmetry.space_group_name_H-M   'P 1'
#
loop_
_entity.id
_entity.type
_entity.pdbx_description
1 polymer ?
#
loop_
_entity_poly.entity_id
_entity_poly.type
_entity_poly.pdbx_seq_one_letter_code
_entity_poly.pdbx_strand_id
1 'polypeptide(L)'
;MLPGQPSVGCVDYAATGGKEVRITRKTGEAVLRGAPIYAPGVLACSANIKAGDLVAVSIAIEPPGSEWCGITRGALLTEALHKLTPYTLYIGVGRAQMSRADMFRQPSGTAVLMEQSIFPMPVPVQGLEGVMVQNLPSIVAAMAVQPRPGSRVLDMCAAPGGKATMLAQLMKDQGVVVALDRSQAKASQVMSLANELGLTIIQAFKMDATRAVLPEETSSRGKQQQQQQQQDGLTPEEREQQQQRLAASAAAGAEKIRKRAARKHAARVLRGFEQPAPPPIHDQQQQQQQPQLQGQDTGFAQHAATAVHPQHTEAPPALQTSPAGFLPESFDAVLLDAPCSALGLRPRLVQSATPLYLVQCGLYARKLLDAAVHFVRPGGRLVFSTCTISPFENEANVRYILDKFSHCIRLVPAEPRVGGAGLVGEHPSGGIQACLENTSAAARDQGNASDQRQEGVQCQNSFAAPCAAAAGDGEKMQYSEVWLSEAEARLVQRFDPSGPQDTIGFFIAAFEKTQSVCSTQH
;
A
#
# COMPACT_ATOMS: atom_id res chain seq x y z
N MET A 1 13.55 -22.21 -20.81
CA MET A 1 12.94 -22.15 -22.16
C MET A 1 11.96 -23.31 -22.25
N LEU A 2 10.72 -23.06 -22.65
CA LEU A 2 9.76 -24.14 -22.91
C LEU A 2 10.16 -24.85 -24.22
N PRO A 3 10.07 -26.18 -24.30
CA PRO A 3 10.42 -26.93 -25.50
C PRO A 3 9.47 -26.55 -26.65
N GLY A 4 10.04 -26.21 -27.82
CA GLY A 4 9.31 -25.88 -29.05
C GLY A 4 9.23 -24.40 -29.44
N GLN A 5 9.81 -23.50 -28.65
CA GLN A 5 9.93 -22.08 -29.02
C GLN A 5 11.18 -21.86 -29.90
N PRO A 6 11.11 -21.00 -30.95
CA PRO A 6 12.29 -20.65 -31.73
C PRO A 6 13.39 -20.14 -30.80
N SER A 7 14.61 -20.58 -31.05
CA SER A 7 15.81 -20.10 -30.36
C SER A 7 15.80 -18.57 -30.31
N VAL A 8 16.13 -17.99 -29.16
CA VAL A 8 16.29 -16.53 -28.93
C VAL A 8 17.52 -15.98 -29.69
N GLY A 9 17.66 -16.34 -30.95
CA GLY A 9 18.78 -16.02 -31.82
C GLY A 9 18.23 -15.72 -33.21
N CYS A 10 18.31 -14.44 -33.57
CA CYS A 10 17.79 -13.82 -34.79
C CYS A 10 16.28 -13.53 -34.77
N VAL A 11 15.92 -12.38 -34.21
CA VAL A 11 14.65 -11.72 -34.52
C VAL A 11 14.68 -11.36 -35.99
N ASP A 12 13.72 -11.85 -36.78
CA ASP A 12 13.61 -11.46 -38.18
C ASP A 12 13.05 -10.04 -38.30
N TYR A 13 13.96 -9.07 -38.42
CA TYR A 13 13.63 -7.66 -38.63
C TYR A 13 13.21 -7.34 -40.07
N ALA A 14 13.17 -8.33 -40.99
CA ALA A 14 12.78 -8.08 -42.38
C ALA A 14 11.36 -7.52 -42.47
N ALA A 15 10.44 -8.06 -41.65
CA ALA A 15 9.05 -7.61 -41.60
C ALA A 15 8.88 -6.15 -41.14
N THR A 16 9.86 -5.60 -40.40
CA THR A 16 9.82 -4.22 -39.89
C THR A 16 10.68 -3.26 -40.71
N GLY A 17 11.32 -3.75 -41.79
CA GLY A 17 12.29 -2.98 -42.55
C GLY A 17 13.47 -2.50 -41.68
N GLY A 18 13.84 -3.28 -40.67
CA GLY A 18 14.90 -2.93 -39.71
C GLY A 18 14.52 -1.87 -38.68
N LYS A 19 13.24 -1.45 -38.59
CA LYS A 19 12.79 -0.47 -37.60
C LYS A 19 12.58 -1.13 -36.25
N GLU A 20 13.09 -0.49 -35.20
CA GLU A 20 13.03 -0.98 -33.82
C GLU A 20 12.64 0.14 -32.86
N VAL A 21 11.92 -0.25 -31.81
CA VAL A 21 11.59 0.57 -30.64
C VAL A 21 12.04 -0.18 -29.39
N ARG A 22 12.79 0.50 -28.53
CA ARG A 22 13.23 0.03 -27.23
C ARG A 22 12.46 0.72 -26.13
N ILE A 23 11.88 -0.05 -25.23
CA ILE A 23 11.03 0.43 -24.14
C ILE A 23 11.66 0.16 -22.77
N THR A 24 11.19 0.88 -21.75
CA THR A 24 11.59 0.62 -20.35
C THR A 24 11.14 -0.78 -19.89
N ARG A 25 11.84 -1.35 -18.90
CA ARG A 25 11.41 -2.59 -18.24
C ARG A 25 9.97 -2.53 -17.71
N LYS A 26 9.59 -1.45 -17.02
CA LYS A 26 8.23 -1.29 -16.46
C LYS A 26 7.17 -1.26 -17.55
N THR A 27 7.43 -0.58 -18.66
CA THR A 27 6.54 -0.60 -19.83
C THR A 27 6.48 -2.00 -20.43
N GLY A 28 7.62 -2.68 -20.54
CA GLY A 28 7.69 -4.07 -21.01
C GLY A 28 6.82 -5.02 -20.19
N GLU A 29 6.92 -4.98 -18.86
CA GLU A 29 6.08 -5.78 -17.96
C GLU A 29 4.58 -5.45 -18.06
N ALA A 30 4.20 -4.24 -18.48
CA ALA A 30 2.82 -3.88 -18.77
C ALA A 30 2.37 -4.40 -20.15
N VAL A 31 3.22 -4.29 -21.18
CA VAL A 31 2.95 -4.78 -22.54
C VAL A 31 2.79 -6.28 -22.58
N LEU A 32 3.61 -7.00 -21.82
CA LEU A 32 3.48 -8.44 -21.61
C LEU A 32 2.15 -8.84 -20.95
N ARG A 33 1.42 -7.88 -20.36
CA ARG A 33 0.05 -8.04 -19.83
C ARG A 33 -1.02 -7.46 -20.75
N GLY A 34 -0.67 -7.15 -22.00
CA GLY A 34 -1.58 -6.65 -23.03
C GLY A 34 -1.75 -5.13 -23.07
N ALA A 35 -0.93 -4.36 -22.34
CA ALA A 35 -0.98 -2.91 -22.42
C ALA A 35 -0.41 -2.38 -23.75
N PRO A 36 -0.92 -1.27 -24.29
CA PRO A 36 -0.26 -0.56 -25.37
C PRO A 36 1.03 0.11 -24.87
N ILE A 37 1.92 0.48 -25.79
CA ILE A 37 3.13 1.23 -25.45
C ILE A 37 2.80 2.71 -25.55
N TYR A 38 2.83 3.41 -24.43
CA TYR A 38 2.66 4.88 -24.39
C TYR A 38 3.99 5.61 -24.60
N ALA A 39 3.94 6.82 -25.14
CA ALA A 39 5.11 7.65 -25.44
C ALA A 39 6.13 7.80 -24.28
N PRO A 40 5.71 7.97 -23.01
CA PRO A 40 6.66 8.02 -21.88
C PRO A 40 7.46 6.73 -21.67
N GLY A 41 6.95 5.59 -22.12
CA GLY A 41 7.58 4.28 -21.99
C GLY A 41 8.66 3.97 -23.03
N VAL A 42 8.77 4.79 -24.09
CA VAL A 42 9.76 4.63 -25.15
C VAL A 42 11.09 5.26 -24.72
N LEU A 43 12.16 4.46 -24.74
CA LEU A 43 13.52 4.89 -24.40
C LEU A 43 14.31 5.29 -25.64
N ALA A 44 14.32 4.44 -26.66
CA ALA A 44 15.07 4.66 -27.89
C ALA A 44 14.33 4.05 -29.07
N CYS A 45 14.58 4.53 -30.27
CA CYS A 45 14.04 3.90 -31.48
C CYS A 45 14.92 4.21 -32.70
N SER A 46 14.59 3.66 -33.87
CA SER A 46 15.23 4.03 -35.15
C SER A 46 14.90 5.48 -35.56
N ALA A 47 15.72 6.09 -36.42
CA ALA A 47 15.59 7.51 -36.79
C ALA A 47 14.29 7.84 -37.54
N ASN A 48 13.90 6.99 -38.48
CA ASN A 48 12.92 7.31 -39.52
C ASN A 48 11.54 6.66 -39.28
N ILE A 49 11.12 6.52 -38.03
CA ILE A 49 9.81 5.96 -37.68
C ILE A 49 8.71 7.01 -37.88
N LYS A 50 7.70 6.64 -38.67
CA LYS A 50 6.47 7.37 -38.92
C LYS A 50 5.28 6.59 -38.37
N ALA A 51 4.17 7.28 -38.12
CA ALA A 51 2.91 6.61 -37.82
C ALA A 51 2.53 5.64 -38.95
N GLY A 52 2.08 4.45 -38.60
CA GLY A 52 1.76 3.35 -39.52
C GLY A 52 2.89 2.35 -39.74
N ASP A 53 4.14 2.68 -39.40
CA ASP A 53 5.28 1.78 -39.57
C ASP A 53 5.20 0.55 -38.66
N LEU A 54 5.60 -0.61 -39.18
CA LEU A 54 5.89 -1.78 -38.36
C LEU A 54 7.24 -1.61 -37.68
N VAL A 55 7.29 -1.91 -36.39
CA VAL A 55 8.48 -1.79 -35.54
C VAL A 55 8.65 -3.05 -34.70
N ALA A 56 9.89 -3.53 -34.61
CA ALA A 56 10.26 -4.55 -33.65
C ALA A 56 10.34 -3.91 -32.26
N VAL A 57 9.84 -4.59 -31.24
CA VAL A 57 9.79 -4.06 -29.89
C VAL A 57 10.64 -4.90 -28.96
N SER A 58 11.57 -4.23 -28.28
CA SER A 58 12.48 -4.82 -27.31
C SER A 58 12.42 -4.08 -25.98
N ILE A 59 12.53 -4.82 -24.88
CA ILE A 59 12.64 -4.28 -23.53
C ILE A 59 14.12 -4.04 -23.23
N ALA A 60 14.47 -2.86 -22.75
CA ALA A 60 15.76 -2.61 -22.12
C ALA A 60 15.71 -3.09 -20.66
N ILE A 61 16.59 -4.03 -20.33
CA ILE A 61 16.69 -4.63 -18.99
C ILE A 61 17.94 -4.06 -18.32
N GLU A 62 17.81 -3.65 -17.06
CA GLU A 62 18.91 -3.16 -16.26
C GLU A 62 19.87 -4.31 -15.93
N PRO A 63 21.20 -4.10 -16.03
CA PRO A 63 22.17 -5.11 -15.63
C PRO A 63 22.10 -5.38 -14.12
N PRO A 64 22.51 -6.57 -13.66
CA PRO A 64 22.54 -6.89 -12.23
C PRO A 64 23.30 -5.82 -11.43
N GLY A 65 22.66 -5.30 -10.38
CA GLY A 65 23.25 -4.27 -9.50
C GLY A 65 23.14 -2.83 -9.99
N SER A 66 22.50 -2.57 -11.13
CA SER A 66 22.25 -1.22 -11.65
C SER A 66 20.76 -0.91 -11.72
N GLU A 67 20.36 0.32 -11.41
CA GLU A 67 19.02 0.83 -11.70
C GLU A 67 18.93 1.49 -13.09
N TRP A 68 20.07 1.67 -13.76
CA TRP A 68 20.13 2.28 -15.09
C TRP A 68 20.46 1.23 -16.15
N CYS A 69 19.64 1.17 -17.20
CA CYS A 69 19.78 0.22 -18.32
C CYS A 69 20.83 0.63 -19.37
N GLY A 70 21.56 1.73 -19.16
CA GLY A 70 22.58 2.20 -20.11
C GLY A 70 22.04 3.01 -21.30
N ILE A 71 20.75 3.36 -21.31
CA ILE A 71 20.10 4.10 -22.42
C ILE A 71 19.50 5.40 -21.90
N THR A 72 19.90 6.51 -22.51
CA THR A 72 19.25 7.81 -22.29
C THR A 72 17.99 7.89 -23.15
N ARG A 73 16.88 8.37 -22.58
CA ARG A 73 15.63 8.56 -23.32
C ARG A 73 15.86 9.50 -24.51
N GLY A 74 15.39 9.10 -25.69
CA GLY A 74 15.60 9.82 -26.95
C GLY A 74 16.79 9.33 -27.76
N ALA A 75 17.55 8.32 -27.28
CA ALA A 75 18.69 7.77 -28.01
C ALA A 75 18.28 7.19 -29.38
N LEU A 76 19.23 7.21 -30.32
CA LEU A 76 19.10 6.54 -31.60
C LEU A 76 19.58 5.10 -31.46
N LEU A 77 18.78 4.13 -31.89
CA LEU A 77 19.21 2.73 -31.96
C LEU A 77 20.21 2.58 -33.11
N THR A 78 21.48 2.48 -32.74
CA THR A 78 22.62 2.23 -33.63
C THR A 78 23.27 0.90 -33.26
N GLU A 79 24.06 0.33 -34.16
CA GLU A 79 24.81 -0.90 -33.90
C GLU A 79 25.73 -0.77 -32.66
N ALA A 80 26.34 0.42 -32.47
CA ALA A 80 27.15 0.71 -31.30
C ALA A 80 26.33 0.67 -29.99
N LEU A 81 25.12 1.23 -30.00
CA LEU A 81 24.24 1.19 -28.82
C LEU A 81 23.80 -0.24 -28.51
N HIS A 82 23.57 -1.08 -29.52
CA HIS A 82 23.26 -2.50 -29.31
C HIS A 82 24.39 -3.23 -28.59
N LYS A 83 25.65 -2.97 -28.98
CA LYS A 83 26.83 -3.55 -28.32
C LYS A 83 26.99 -3.09 -26.87
N LEU A 84 26.61 -1.84 -26.56
CA LEU A 84 26.73 -1.25 -25.22
C LEU A 84 25.60 -1.65 -24.27
N THR A 85 24.48 -2.16 -24.77
CA THR A 85 23.29 -2.49 -23.96
C THR A 85 22.81 -3.91 -24.23
N PRO A 86 23.60 -4.93 -23.81
CA PRO A 86 23.36 -6.33 -24.17
C PRO A 86 22.10 -6.93 -23.52
N TYR A 87 21.65 -6.36 -22.40
CA TYR A 87 20.48 -6.83 -21.66
C TYR A 87 19.19 -6.32 -22.33
N THR A 88 18.76 -7.05 -23.37
CA THR A 88 17.51 -6.78 -24.07
C THR A 88 16.66 -8.03 -24.20
N LEU A 89 15.35 -7.81 -24.23
CA LEU A 89 14.38 -8.88 -24.48
C LEU A 89 13.42 -8.44 -25.58
N TYR A 90 13.51 -9.07 -26.75
CA TYR A 90 12.51 -8.90 -27.80
C TYR A 90 11.16 -9.44 -27.34
N ILE A 91 10.09 -8.68 -27.57
CA ILE A 91 8.74 -9.04 -27.13
C ILE A 91 7.69 -9.06 -28.25
N GLY A 92 8.06 -8.69 -29.47
CA GLY A 92 7.18 -8.82 -30.62
C GLY A 92 7.24 -7.65 -31.61
N VAL A 93 6.27 -7.60 -32.50
CA VAL A 93 6.10 -6.55 -33.52
C VAL A 93 4.87 -5.71 -33.20
N GLY A 94 5.00 -4.40 -33.32
CA GLY A 94 3.91 -3.47 -33.20
C GLY A 94 3.85 -2.46 -34.34
N ARG A 95 2.74 -1.74 -34.43
CA ARG A 95 2.53 -0.63 -35.34
C ARG A 95 2.68 0.70 -34.61
N ALA A 96 3.61 1.53 -35.08
CA ALA A 96 3.78 2.88 -34.58
C ALA A 96 2.52 3.71 -34.81
N GLN A 97 2.05 4.40 -33.77
CA GLN A 97 0.87 5.28 -33.82
C GLN A 97 1.27 6.75 -33.93
N MET A 98 2.56 7.06 -33.78
CA MET A 98 3.09 8.41 -33.88
C MET A 98 4.50 8.39 -34.46
N SER A 99 5.01 9.55 -34.87
CA SER A 99 6.38 9.69 -35.36
C SER A 99 7.40 9.59 -34.22
N ARG A 100 8.68 9.34 -34.55
CA ARG A 100 9.78 9.45 -33.55
C ARG A 100 9.73 10.78 -32.79
N ALA A 101 9.52 11.90 -33.49
CA ALA A 101 9.52 13.22 -32.86
C ALA A 101 8.42 13.33 -31.80
N ASP A 102 7.25 12.78 -32.10
CA ASP A 102 6.11 12.78 -31.17
C ASP A 102 6.34 11.85 -29.97
N MET A 103 6.94 10.67 -30.18
CA MET A 103 7.25 9.71 -29.09
C MET A 103 8.09 10.34 -27.96
N PHE A 104 8.92 11.33 -28.28
CA PHE A 104 9.81 11.97 -27.31
C PHE A 104 9.37 13.38 -26.89
N ARG A 105 8.43 14.02 -27.61
CA ARG A 105 7.90 15.35 -27.27
C ARG A 105 6.57 15.29 -26.53
N GLN A 106 5.70 14.35 -26.89
CA GLN A 106 4.36 14.23 -26.30
C GLN A 106 4.48 13.65 -24.87
N PRO A 107 3.81 14.25 -23.87
CA PRO A 107 3.81 13.74 -22.50
C PRO A 107 2.88 12.52 -22.33
N SER A 108 2.02 12.26 -23.30
CA SER A 108 1.02 11.18 -23.27
C SER A 108 0.70 10.70 -24.70
N GLY A 109 -0.17 9.68 -24.80
CA GLY A 109 -0.57 9.10 -26.08
C GLY A 109 0.11 7.76 -26.38
N THR A 110 -0.57 6.92 -27.16
CA THR A 110 -0.08 5.61 -27.56
C THR A 110 0.99 5.76 -28.63
N ALA A 111 2.20 5.26 -28.37
CA ALA A 111 3.31 5.27 -29.30
C ALA A 111 3.33 4.05 -30.23
N VAL A 112 3.05 2.86 -29.70
CA VAL A 112 3.01 1.61 -30.47
C VAL A 112 1.87 0.73 -29.98
N LEU A 113 1.08 0.20 -30.91
CA LEU A 113 0.11 -0.87 -30.67
C LEU A 113 0.74 -2.21 -31.07
N MET A 114 0.79 -3.18 -30.17
CA MET A 114 1.35 -4.50 -30.48
C MET A 114 0.42 -5.26 -31.42
N GLU A 115 0.96 -5.80 -32.52
CA GLU A 115 0.22 -6.66 -33.46
C GLU A 115 0.56 -8.14 -33.22
N GLN A 116 1.81 -8.42 -32.89
CA GLN A 116 2.31 -9.74 -32.56
C GLN A 116 3.09 -9.64 -31.27
N SER A 117 2.65 -10.36 -30.24
CA SER A 117 3.34 -10.44 -28.94
C SER A 117 3.82 -11.87 -28.73
N ILE A 118 4.99 -12.03 -28.11
CA ILE A 118 5.48 -13.35 -27.67
C ILE A 118 4.56 -13.99 -26.62
N PHE A 119 3.79 -13.18 -25.90
CA PHE A 119 2.74 -13.60 -24.99
C PHE A 119 1.43 -12.91 -25.42
N PRO A 120 0.63 -13.54 -26.29
CA PRO A 120 -0.62 -12.96 -26.74
C PRO A 120 -1.64 -12.97 -25.60
N MET A 121 -2.19 -11.80 -25.27
CA MET A 121 -3.32 -11.69 -24.35
C MET A 121 -4.61 -11.76 -25.16
N PRO A 122 -5.52 -12.70 -24.88
CA PRO A 122 -6.72 -12.92 -25.70
C PRO A 122 -7.77 -11.82 -25.56
N VAL A 123 -7.73 -11.01 -24.49
CA VAL A 123 -8.68 -9.93 -24.24
C VAL A 123 -7.94 -8.58 -24.24
N PRO A 124 -8.26 -7.67 -25.18
CA PRO A 124 -7.76 -6.30 -25.12
C PRO A 124 -8.30 -5.62 -23.86
N VAL A 125 -7.40 -5.13 -23.01
CA VAL A 125 -7.78 -4.39 -21.79
C VAL A 125 -8.23 -2.96 -22.11
N GLN A 126 -7.90 -2.46 -23.30
CA GLN A 126 -8.26 -1.12 -23.74
C GLN A 126 -9.75 -0.98 -24.05
N GLY A 127 -10.34 0.14 -23.62
CA GLY A 127 -11.71 0.52 -23.97
C GLY A 127 -12.81 -0.15 -23.13
N LEU A 128 -12.44 -0.88 -22.08
CA LEU A 128 -13.42 -1.40 -21.11
C LEU A 128 -13.76 -0.30 -20.11
N GLU A 129 -14.90 0.35 -20.30
CA GLU A 129 -15.44 1.30 -19.32
C GLU A 129 -16.11 0.55 -18.16
N GLY A 130 -15.93 1.05 -16.93
CA GLY A 130 -16.56 0.46 -15.75
C GLY A 130 -15.98 -0.90 -15.32
N VAL A 131 -14.80 -1.28 -15.81
CA VAL A 131 -14.15 -2.56 -15.49
C VAL A 131 -12.78 -2.33 -14.86
N MET A 132 -12.55 -2.93 -13.70
CA MET A 132 -11.23 -2.95 -13.05
C MET A 132 -10.53 -4.29 -13.32
N VAL A 133 -9.38 -4.26 -14.00
CA VAL A 133 -8.56 -5.46 -14.16
C VAL A 133 -7.89 -5.81 -12.83
N GLN A 134 -8.16 -7.02 -12.34
CA GLN A 134 -7.65 -7.49 -11.06
C GLN A 134 -7.26 -8.95 -11.11
N ASN A 135 -6.13 -9.30 -10.48
CA ASN A 135 -5.67 -10.68 -10.38
C ASN A 135 -6.64 -11.51 -9.54
N LEU A 136 -6.90 -12.76 -9.97
CA LEU A 136 -7.74 -13.72 -9.25
C LEU A 136 -7.51 -13.77 -7.73
N PRO A 137 -6.27 -13.95 -7.21
CA PRO A 137 -6.07 -14.01 -5.76
C PRO A 137 -6.39 -12.70 -5.03
N SER A 138 -6.26 -11.54 -5.69
CA SER A 138 -6.69 -10.27 -5.10
C SER A 138 -8.22 -10.15 -4.99
N ILE A 139 -8.97 -10.76 -5.92
CA ILE A 139 -10.43 -10.88 -5.84
C ILE A 139 -10.81 -11.81 -4.69
N VAL A 140 -10.15 -12.96 -4.57
CA VAL A 140 -10.37 -13.92 -3.48
C VAL A 140 -10.08 -13.28 -2.11
N ALA A 141 -9.04 -12.43 -2.00
CA ALA A 141 -8.74 -11.72 -0.77
C ALA A 141 -9.87 -10.78 -0.34
N ALA A 142 -10.46 -10.02 -1.28
CA ALA A 142 -11.61 -9.18 -0.99
C ALA A 142 -12.86 -10.01 -0.62
N MET A 143 -13.09 -11.14 -1.29
CA MET A 143 -14.18 -12.06 -0.93
C MET A 143 -14.01 -12.67 0.46
N ALA A 144 -12.78 -12.99 0.87
CA ALA A 144 -12.48 -13.55 2.18
C ALA A 144 -12.79 -12.61 3.35
N VAL A 145 -12.98 -11.30 3.07
CA VAL A 145 -13.45 -10.32 4.06
C VAL A 145 -14.91 -10.57 4.43
N GLN A 146 -15.70 -11.15 3.51
CA GLN A 146 -17.12 -11.46 3.69
C GLN A 146 -17.92 -10.26 4.25
N PRO A 147 -17.78 -9.04 3.69
CA PRO A 147 -18.46 -7.88 4.22
C PRO A 147 -19.97 -7.99 3.98
N ARG A 148 -20.77 -7.55 4.96
CA ARG A 148 -22.24 -7.50 4.81
C ARG A 148 -22.64 -6.09 4.33
N PRO A 149 -23.71 -5.96 3.53
CA PRO A 149 -24.33 -4.67 3.29
C PRO A 149 -24.63 -3.96 4.62
N GLY A 150 -24.27 -2.68 4.71
CA GLY A 150 -24.39 -1.86 5.92
C GLY A 150 -23.21 -1.96 6.89
N SER A 151 -22.24 -2.85 6.67
CA SER A 151 -21.03 -2.93 7.50
C SER A 151 -20.14 -1.68 7.36
N ARG A 152 -19.31 -1.46 8.37
CA ARG A 152 -18.19 -0.51 8.33
C ARG A 152 -16.89 -1.28 8.17
N VAL A 153 -16.28 -1.17 6.99
CA VAL A 153 -15.08 -1.94 6.59
C VAL A 153 -13.88 -1.01 6.44
N LEU A 154 -12.70 -1.47 6.85
CA LEU A 154 -11.43 -0.76 6.69
C LEU A 154 -10.54 -1.48 5.68
N ASP A 155 -10.05 -0.78 4.66
CA ASP A 155 -8.89 -1.18 3.86
C ASP A 155 -7.67 -0.33 4.28
N MET A 156 -6.71 -0.97 4.96
CA MET A 156 -5.60 -0.28 5.62
C MET A 156 -4.54 0.24 4.65
N CYS A 157 -4.46 -0.31 3.44
CA CYS A 157 -3.41 -0.04 2.44
C CYS A 157 -4.05 -0.08 1.04
N ALA A 158 -4.96 0.85 0.79
CA ALA A 158 -6.00 0.67 -0.22
C ALA A 158 -5.56 0.94 -1.66
N ALA A 159 -4.56 1.80 -1.88
CA ALA A 159 -4.25 2.25 -3.24
C ALA A 159 -3.65 1.13 -4.10
N PRO A 160 -4.04 1.03 -5.39
CA PRO A 160 -4.83 2.01 -6.16
C PRO A 160 -6.36 1.93 -6.01
N GLY A 161 -6.89 1.01 -5.20
CA GLY A 161 -8.32 0.94 -4.87
C GLY A 161 -9.06 -0.30 -5.38
N GLY A 162 -8.38 -1.24 -6.04
CA GLY A 162 -9.05 -2.42 -6.60
C GLY A 162 -9.77 -3.30 -5.57
N LYS A 163 -9.18 -3.51 -4.39
CA LYS A 163 -9.83 -4.27 -3.31
C LYS A 163 -10.90 -3.43 -2.59
N ALA A 164 -10.62 -2.17 -2.30
CA ALA A 164 -11.61 -1.25 -1.71
C ALA A 164 -12.89 -1.12 -2.56
N THR A 165 -12.76 -0.98 -3.88
CA THR A 165 -13.92 -0.93 -4.79
C THR A 165 -14.63 -2.28 -4.90
N MET A 166 -13.92 -3.39 -4.85
CA MET A 166 -14.54 -4.72 -4.77
C MET A 166 -15.32 -4.91 -3.45
N LEU A 167 -14.79 -4.42 -2.32
CA LEU A 167 -15.51 -4.46 -1.03
C LEU A 167 -16.81 -3.68 -1.10
N ALA A 168 -16.81 -2.48 -1.69
CA ALA A 168 -18.01 -1.68 -1.87
C ALA A 168 -19.05 -2.39 -2.76
N GLN A 169 -18.61 -3.05 -3.84
CA GLN A 169 -19.48 -3.87 -4.69
C GLN A 169 -20.08 -5.07 -3.94
N LEU A 170 -19.28 -5.80 -3.13
CA LEU A 170 -19.77 -6.91 -2.30
C LEU A 170 -20.80 -6.44 -1.27
N MET A 171 -20.66 -5.22 -0.77
CA MET A 171 -21.59 -4.56 0.14
C MET A 171 -22.81 -3.96 -0.57
N LYS A 172 -22.93 -4.13 -1.90
CA LYS A 172 -23.99 -3.55 -2.75
C LYS A 172 -24.11 -2.03 -2.59
N ASP A 173 -22.96 -1.37 -2.40
CA ASP A 173 -22.85 0.07 -2.13
C ASP A 173 -23.71 0.51 -0.93
N GLN A 174 -23.82 -0.33 0.10
CA GLN A 174 -24.48 0.01 1.37
C GLN A 174 -23.51 -0.13 2.54
N GLY A 175 -23.42 0.88 3.40
CA GLY A 175 -22.49 0.91 4.54
C GLY A 175 -21.38 1.92 4.33
N VAL A 176 -20.16 1.60 4.79
CA VAL A 176 -18.99 2.48 4.63
C VAL A 176 -17.73 1.63 4.40
N VAL A 177 -16.95 1.99 3.39
CA VAL A 177 -15.58 1.49 3.18
C VAL A 177 -14.60 2.62 3.43
N VAL A 178 -13.83 2.52 4.52
CA VAL A 178 -12.74 3.45 4.83
C VAL A 178 -11.46 2.93 4.17
N ALA A 179 -10.87 3.73 3.29
CA ALA A 179 -9.65 3.37 2.55
C ALA A 179 -8.48 4.26 3.00
N LEU A 180 -7.40 3.67 3.51
CA LEU A 180 -6.24 4.40 3.98
C LEU A 180 -5.05 4.21 3.03
N ASP A 181 -4.29 5.28 2.81
CA ASP A 181 -2.94 5.20 2.24
C ASP A 181 -2.05 6.31 2.81
N ARG A 182 -0.74 6.09 2.91
CA ARG A 182 0.20 7.10 3.43
C ARG A 182 0.38 8.29 2.49
N SER A 183 0.12 8.11 1.19
CA SER A 183 0.28 9.15 0.17
C SER A 183 -1.05 9.78 -0.22
N GLN A 184 -1.05 11.12 -0.27
CA GLN A 184 -2.21 11.88 -0.73
C GLN A 184 -2.60 11.52 -2.17
N ALA A 185 -1.60 11.41 -3.05
CA ALA A 185 -1.82 11.07 -4.45
C ALA A 185 -2.42 9.66 -4.60
N LYS A 186 -1.99 8.72 -3.76
CA LYS A 186 -2.52 7.35 -3.73
C LYS A 186 -3.94 7.28 -3.19
N ALA A 187 -4.25 8.00 -2.12
CA ALA A 187 -5.62 8.12 -1.62
C ALA A 187 -6.55 8.75 -2.68
N SER A 188 -6.09 9.76 -3.41
CA SER A 188 -6.84 10.36 -4.53
C SER A 188 -7.10 9.37 -5.68
N GLN A 189 -6.19 8.43 -5.96
CA GLN A 189 -6.41 7.38 -6.96
C GLN A 189 -7.57 6.46 -6.58
N VAL A 190 -7.69 6.11 -5.28
CA VAL A 190 -8.82 5.30 -4.80
C VAL A 190 -10.15 6.02 -5.05
N MET A 191 -10.23 7.32 -4.77
CA MET A 191 -11.44 8.11 -5.04
C MET A 191 -11.72 8.24 -6.54
N SER A 192 -10.67 8.41 -7.37
CA SER A 192 -10.84 8.47 -8.83
C SER A 192 -11.46 7.17 -9.36
N LEU A 193 -10.96 6.01 -8.91
CA LEU A 193 -11.49 4.71 -9.32
C LEU A 193 -12.90 4.46 -8.76
N ALA A 194 -13.17 4.88 -7.52
CA ALA A 194 -14.51 4.78 -6.93
C ALA A 194 -15.55 5.57 -7.75
N ASN A 195 -15.20 6.81 -8.14
CA ASN A 195 -16.06 7.65 -8.97
C ASN A 195 -16.27 7.07 -10.38
N GLU A 196 -15.20 6.56 -11.00
CA GLU A 196 -15.27 5.90 -12.31
C GLU A 196 -16.23 4.70 -12.29
N LEU A 197 -16.26 3.95 -11.19
CA LEU A 197 -17.16 2.81 -10.99
C LEU A 197 -18.52 3.18 -10.39
N GLY A 198 -18.79 4.47 -10.13
CA GLY A 198 -20.06 4.94 -9.56
C GLY A 198 -20.33 4.49 -8.12
N LEU A 199 -19.30 4.26 -7.31
CA LEU A 199 -19.40 3.77 -5.93
C LEU A 199 -19.44 4.94 -4.93
N THR A 200 -20.40 4.94 -4.01
CA THR A 200 -20.67 6.09 -3.13
C THR A 200 -20.21 5.90 -1.68
N ILE A 201 -19.97 4.66 -1.24
CA ILE A 201 -19.67 4.38 0.17
C ILE A 201 -18.18 4.43 0.53
N ILE A 202 -17.30 4.75 -0.42
CA ILE A 202 -15.85 4.75 -0.21
C ILE A 202 -15.39 6.12 0.30
N GLN A 203 -14.65 6.10 1.41
CA GLN A 203 -14.03 7.27 2.02
C GLN A 203 -12.52 7.07 2.09
N ALA A 204 -11.75 7.78 1.26
CA ALA A 204 -10.29 7.65 1.24
C ALA A 204 -9.58 8.74 2.05
N PHE A 205 -8.58 8.33 2.86
CA PHE A 205 -7.82 9.24 3.71
C PHE A 205 -6.31 9.03 3.56
N LYS A 206 -5.56 10.14 3.57
CA LYS A 206 -4.10 10.12 3.76
C LYS A 206 -3.79 9.84 5.23
N MET A 207 -3.33 8.64 5.55
CA MET A 207 -3.03 8.26 6.94
C MET A 207 -1.97 7.15 7.02
N ASP A 208 -1.17 7.18 8.09
CA ASP A 208 -0.34 6.03 8.47
C ASP A 208 -1.17 5.05 9.29
N ALA A 209 -1.58 3.94 8.68
CA ALA A 209 -2.42 2.93 9.31
C ALA A 209 -1.80 2.36 10.61
N THR A 210 -0.47 2.39 10.77
CA THR A 210 0.21 1.94 12.01
C THR A 210 0.00 2.88 13.19
N ARG A 211 -0.52 4.09 12.96
CA ARG A 211 -0.74 5.14 13.97
C ARG A 211 -2.18 5.66 13.99
N ALA A 212 -3.06 4.99 13.25
CA ALA A 212 -4.44 5.43 13.03
C ALA A 212 -5.42 4.95 14.12
N VAL A 213 -4.97 4.17 15.11
CA VAL A 213 -5.78 3.76 16.26
C VAL A 213 -5.70 4.85 17.33
N LEU A 214 -6.85 5.40 17.73
CA LEU A 214 -6.92 6.41 18.79
C LEU A 214 -6.73 5.77 20.18
N PRO A 215 -6.09 6.47 21.14
CA PRO A 215 -6.02 6.02 22.53
C PRO A 215 -7.41 5.96 23.19
N GLU A 216 -7.67 4.95 24.02
CA GLU A 216 -8.98 4.72 24.65
C GLU A 216 -9.53 5.91 25.44
N GLU A 217 -8.68 6.77 26.02
CA GLU A 217 -9.10 7.94 26.79
C GLU A 217 -9.97 8.91 25.97
N THR A 218 -9.74 9.00 24.66
CA THR A 218 -10.56 9.83 23.75
C THR A 218 -11.96 9.27 23.50
N SER A 219 -12.18 7.98 23.75
CA SER A 219 -13.50 7.33 23.61
C SER A 219 -14.51 7.80 24.68
N SER A 220 -14.03 8.18 25.87
CA SER A 220 -14.87 8.65 26.97
C SER A 220 -15.49 10.02 26.70
N ARG A 221 -14.75 10.91 26.03
CA ARG A 221 -15.25 12.22 25.58
C ARG A 221 -16.17 12.11 24.37
N GLY A 222 -15.90 11.17 23.45
CA GLY A 222 -16.77 10.89 22.30
C GLY A 222 -18.13 10.30 22.70
N LYS A 223 -18.16 9.41 23.70
CA LYS A 223 -19.42 8.90 24.28
C LYS A 223 -20.22 10.00 25.00
N GLN A 224 -19.55 10.97 25.62
CA GLN A 224 -20.21 12.14 26.23
C GLN A 224 -20.80 13.09 25.17
N GLN A 225 -20.12 13.30 24.04
CA GLN A 225 -20.63 14.14 22.94
C GLN A 225 -21.80 13.47 22.19
N GLN A 226 -21.80 12.14 22.03
CA GLN A 226 -22.94 11.42 21.46
C GLN A 226 -24.17 11.40 22.39
N GLN A 227 -23.97 11.38 23.72
CA GLN A 227 -25.07 11.56 24.68
C GLN A 227 -25.61 13.00 24.69
N GLN A 228 -24.81 13.99 24.30
CA GLN A 228 -25.25 15.39 24.18
C GLN A 228 -26.11 15.64 22.94
N GLN A 229 -25.94 14.87 21.86
CA GLN A 229 -26.76 14.98 20.64
C GLN A 229 -28.13 14.28 20.73
N GLN A 230 -28.43 13.58 21.82
CA GLN A 230 -29.77 13.02 22.11
C GLN A 230 -30.63 13.92 23.03
N GLN A 231 -30.19 15.15 23.35
CA GLN A 231 -30.84 16.02 24.35
C GLN A 231 -31.85 17.04 23.80
N ASP A 232 -32.18 17.01 22.50
CA ASP A 232 -33.06 18.01 21.87
C ASP A 232 -34.58 17.80 22.12
N GLY A 233 -34.96 17.04 23.15
CA GLY A 233 -36.37 16.77 23.49
C GLY A 233 -36.84 17.18 24.90
N LEU A 234 -35.97 17.73 25.76
CA LEU A 234 -36.30 17.98 27.18
C LEU A 234 -36.86 19.39 27.42
N THR A 235 -37.89 19.47 28.27
CA THR A 235 -38.57 20.72 28.64
C THR A 235 -37.69 21.63 29.51
N PRO A 236 -37.94 22.95 29.56
CA PRO A 236 -37.07 23.90 30.29
C PRO A 236 -36.88 23.57 31.78
N GLU A 237 -37.90 23.05 32.46
CA GLU A 237 -37.83 22.66 33.88
C GLU A 237 -36.98 21.40 34.11
N GLU A 238 -37.01 20.43 33.18
CA GLU A 238 -36.19 19.22 33.26
C GLU A 238 -34.70 19.54 33.05
N ARG A 239 -34.39 20.53 32.19
CA ARG A 239 -33.04 21.03 32.00
C ARG A 239 -32.48 21.65 33.28
N GLU A 240 -33.26 22.46 33.99
CA GLU A 240 -32.81 23.13 35.21
C GLU A 240 -32.56 22.14 36.36
N GLN A 241 -33.45 21.17 36.59
CA GLN A 241 -33.25 20.13 37.61
C GLN A 241 -32.08 19.20 37.29
N GLN A 242 -31.81 18.93 36.00
CA GLN A 242 -30.67 18.11 35.61
C GLN A 242 -29.36 18.88 35.69
N GLN A 243 -29.37 20.19 35.40
CA GLN A 243 -28.20 21.06 35.53
C GLN A 243 -27.81 21.25 37.01
N GLN A 244 -28.78 21.31 37.91
CA GLN A 244 -28.54 21.28 39.36
C GLN A 244 -27.95 19.95 39.85
N ARG A 245 -28.41 18.80 39.29
CA ARG A 245 -27.84 17.47 39.60
C ARG A 245 -26.41 17.29 39.07
N LEU A 246 -26.11 17.80 37.88
CA LEU A 246 -24.78 17.77 37.27
C LEU A 246 -23.80 18.69 38.02
N ALA A 247 -24.25 19.88 38.45
CA ALA A 247 -23.46 20.79 39.27
C ALA A 247 -23.10 20.18 40.64
N ALA A 248 -24.04 19.47 41.28
CA ALA A 248 -23.79 18.76 42.53
C ALA A 248 -22.78 17.60 42.37
N SER A 249 -22.85 16.87 41.26
CA SER A 249 -21.90 15.79 40.93
C SER A 249 -20.48 16.33 40.65
N ALA A 250 -20.39 17.45 39.92
CA ALA A 250 -19.12 18.11 39.61
C ALA A 250 -18.42 18.67 40.88
N ALA A 251 -19.20 19.22 41.83
CA ALA A 251 -18.66 19.68 43.11
C ALA A 251 -18.06 18.52 43.94
N ALA A 252 -18.72 17.35 43.96
CA ALA A 252 -18.22 16.16 44.65
C ALA A 252 -16.95 15.56 43.98
N GLY A 253 -16.84 15.66 42.65
CA GLY A 253 -15.65 15.26 41.88
C GLY A 253 -14.44 16.18 42.13
N ALA A 254 -14.66 17.50 42.18
CA ALA A 254 -13.61 18.49 42.43
C ALA A 254 -12.97 18.36 43.82
N GLU A 255 -13.76 18.02 44.84
CA GLU A 255 -13.32 17.73 46.21
C GLU A 255 -12.37 16.51 46.25
N LYS A 256 -12.68 15.44 45.52
CA LYS A 256 -11.83 14.24 45.40
C LYS A 256 -10.52 14.53 44.65
N ILE A 257 -10.56 15.36 43.61
CA ILE A 257 -9.37 15.75 42.84
C ILE A 257 -8.43 16.64 43.68
N ARG A 258 -8.96 17.59 44.45
CA ARG A 258 -8.17 18.43 45.37
C ARG A 258 -7.45 17.60 46.45
N LYS A 259 -8.13 16.63 47.06
CA LYS A 259 -7.52 15.72 48.06
C LYS A 259 -6.43 14.82 47.46
N ARG A 260 -6.57 14.42 46.18
CA ARG A 260 -5.57 13.60 45.46
C ARG A 260 -4.36 14.43 45.01
N ALA A 261 -4.57 15.69 44.62
CA ALA A 261 -3.51 16.64 44.28
C ALA A 261 -2.67 17.04 45.52
N ALA A 262 -3.31 17.27 46.67
CA ALA A 262 -2.63 17.56 47.94
C ALA A 262 -1.72 16.41 48.39
N ARG A 263 -2.15 15.14 48.24
CA ARG A 263 -1.32 13.96 48.53
C ARG A 263 -0.13 13.81 47.57
N LYS A 264 -0.31 14.12 46.29
CA LYS A 264 0.78 14.11 45.30
C LYS A 264 1.79 15.23 45.53
N HIS A 265 1.36 16.40 46.00
CA HIS A 265 2.25 17.51 46.32
C HIS A 265 3.08 17.21 47.58
N ALA A 266 2.47 16.67 48.64
CA ALA A 266 3.19 16.22 49.84
C ALA A 266 4.24 15.12 49.52
N ALA A 267 3.93 14.20 48.60
CA ALA A 267 4.87 13.16 48.16
C ALA A 267 6.02 13.69 47.26
N ARG A 268 5.85 14.89 46.66
CA ARG A 268 6.84 15.55 45.79
C ARG A 268 7.79 16.45 46.58
N VAL A 269 7.34 17.00 47.71
CA VAL A 269 8.20 17.79 48.63
C VAL A 269 9.18 16.90 49.41
N LEU A 270 8.88 15.60 49.59
CA LEU A 270 9.79 14.63 50.22
C LEU A 270 10.87 14.05 49.29
N ARG A 271 10.82 14.34 47.98
CA ARG A 271 11.82 13.90 47.00
C ARG A 271 12.38 15.11 46.30
N GLY A 272 13.35 15.76 46.95
CA GLY A 272 14.03 16.95 46.44
C GLY A 272 14.61 16.72 45.05
N PHE A 273 13.99 17.33 44.05
CA PHE A 273 14.51 17.49 42.70
C PHE A 273 14.02 18.85 42.18
N GLU A 274 14.93 19.81 42.10
CA GLU A 274 14.73 21.09 41.41
C GLU A 274 14.68 20.86 39.89
N GLN A 275 13.79 21.58 39.20
CA GLN A 275 13.74 21.63 37.74
C GLN A 275 14.36 22.95 37.25
N PRO A 276 15.17 22.96 36.17
CA PRO A 276 15.67 24.18 35.57
C PRO A 276 14.60 24.85 34.68
N ALA A 277 14.68 26.17 34.59
CA ALA A 277 13.76 27.04 33.85
C ALA A 277 13.94 26.95 32.31
N PRO A 278 12.86 27.18 31.53
CA PRO A 278 12.90 27.13 30.06
C PRO A 278 13.53 28.40 29.44
N PRO A 279 14.18 28.30 28.27
CA PRO A 279 14.75 29.44 27.56
C PRO A 279 13.69 30.22 26.73
N PRO A 280 13.97 31.49 26.39
CA PRO A 280 13.01 32.40 25.76
C PRO A 280 12.82 32.17 24.25
N ILE A 281 11.61 32.48 23.79
CA ILE A 281 11.13 32.39 22.40
C ILE A 281 11.46 33.71 21.68
N HIS A 282 12.09 33.63 20.50
CA HIS A 282 12.29 34.77 19.60
C HIS A 282 11.24 34.74 18.47
N ASP A 283 10.44 35.80 18.41
CA ASP A 283 9.56 36.15 17.29
C ASP A 283 10.38 36.61 16.07
N GLN A 284 10.12 36.04 14.90
CA GLN A 284 10.43 36.65 13.61
C GLN A 284 9.24 36.54 12.66
N GLN A 285 8.62 37.69 12.40
CA GLN A 285 7.68 37.93 11.32
C GLN A 285 8.43 37.92 9.98
N GLN A 286 7.94 37.16 8.99
CA GLN A 286 8.32 37.35 7.59
C GLN A 286 7.07 37.53 6.73
N GLN A 287 7.06 38.69 6.07
CA GLN A 287 6.09 39.13 5.07
C GLN A 287 6.25 38.30 3.78
N GLN A 288 5.15 37.78 3.24
CA GLN A 288 5.09 37.23 1.89
C GLN A 288 4.30 38.18 0.98
N GLN A 289 4.97 38.69 -0.05
CA GLN A 289 4.36 39.43 -1.16
C GLN A 289 3.98 38.43 -2.29
N GLN A 290 2.77 38.55 -2.81
CA GLN A 290 2.30 37.89 -4.03
C GLN A 290 2.63 38.74 -5.28
N PRO A 291 2.84 38.13 -6.45
CA PRO A 291 2.62 38.82 -7.72
C PRO A 291 1.35 38.31 -8.43
N GLN A 292 0.50 39.27 -8.80
CA GLN A 292 -0.60 39.14 -9.76
C GLN A 292 -0.04 39.20 -11.19
N LEU A 293 -0.55 38.37 -12.11
CA LEU A 293 -0.45 38.62 -13.55
C LEU A 293 -1.79 38.32 -14.24
N GLN A 294 -2.22 39.31 -15.03
CA GLN A 294 -3.48 39.45 -15.75
C GLN A 294 -3.49 38.65 -17.06
N GLY A 295 -4.70 38.29 -17.51
CA GLY A 295 -4.94 37.52 -18.73
C GLY A 295 -4.91 38.33 -20.03
N GLN A 296 -4.90 37.60 -21.15
CA GLN A 296 -5.29 38.08 -22.47
C GLN A 296 -5.97 36.97 -23.27
N ASP A 297 -7.17 37.28 -23.74
CA ASP A 297 -7.96 36.57 -24.74
C ASP A 297 -7.29 36.59 -26.12
N THR A 298 -7.41 35.50 -26.88
CA THR A 298 -7.73 35.55 -28.33
C THR A 298 -8.39 34.23 -28.73
N GLY A 299 -9.60 34.31 -29.30
CA GLY A 299 -10.30 33.18 -29.89
C GLY A 299 -10.06 33.04 -31.39
N PHE A 300 -10.31 31.86 -31.95
CA PHE A 300 -11.00 31.65 -33.24
C PHE A 300 -11.35 30.16 -33.47
N ALA A 301 -12.66 29.92 -33.62
CA ALA A 301 -13.42 28.96 -34.46
C ALA A 301 -12.76 27.62 -34.90
N GLN A 302 -13.29 26.47 -34.45
CA GLN A 302 -14.37 25.65 -35.05
C GLN A 302 -13.96 24.80 -36.28
N HIS A 303 -13.92 23.47 -36.09
CA HIS A 303 -14.62 22.53 -36.96
C HIS A 303 -15.09 21.32 -36.14
N ALA A 304 -16.41 21.09 -36.18
CA ALA A 304 -17.15 20.13 -35.40
C ALA A 304 -17.08 18.71 -36.01
N ALA A 305 -16.87 17.71 -35.16
CA ALA A 305 -17.32 16.35 -35.38
C ALA A 305 -18.01 15.90 -34.08
N THR A 306 -19.29 15.58 -34.21
CA THR A 306 -20.30 15.32 -33.18
C THR A 306 -19.86 14.33 -32.10
N ALA A 307 -19.65 14.83 -30.89
CA ALA A 307 -19.57 14.04 -29.65
C ALA A 307 -20.86 14.26 -28.84
N VAL A 308 -21.48 13.15 -28.46
CA VAL A 308 -22.63 13.12 -27.55
C VAL A 308 -22.16 13.64 -26.17
N HIS A 309 -22.80 14.70 -25.68
CA HIS A 309 -22.52 15.29 -24.37
C HIS A 309 -22.74 14.29 -23.21
N PRO A 310 -21.79 14.08 -22.30
CA PRO A 310 -22.09 13.81 -20.91
C PRO A 310 -22.32 15.15 -20.19
N GLN A 311 -23.51 15.33 -19.62
CA GLN A 311 -23.83 16.46 -18.76
C GLN A 311 -23.26 16.23 -17.35
N HIS A 312 -22.74 17.31 -16.74
CA HIS A 312 -22.24 17.46 -15.37
C HIS A 312 -20.85 16.88 -15.04
N THR A 313 -19.79 17.64 -15.32
CA THR A 313 -18.56 17.60 -14.52
C THR A 313 -18.74 18.45 -13.27
N GLU A 314 -19.16 17.82 -12.17
CA GLU A 314 -18.94 18.38 -10.83
C GLU A 314 -17.44 18.38 -10.49
N ALA A 315 -17.01 19.35 -9.68
CA ALA A 315 -15.66 19.37 -9.12
C ALA A 315 -15.35 18.03 -8.43
N PRO A 316 -14.09 17.53 -8.45
CA PRO A 316 -13.73 16.30 -7.75
C PRO A 316 -14.18 16.38 -6.29
N PRO A 317 -14.77 15.31 -5.73
CA PRO A 317 -15.32 15.35 -4.38
C PRO A 317 -14.22 15.77 -3.40
N ALA A 318 -14.54 16.78 -2.59
CA ALA A 318 -13.61 17.28 -1.59
C ALA A 318 -13.14 16.13 -0.70
N LEU A 319 -11.82 15.99 -0.55
CA LEU A 319 -11.25 15.11 0.47
C LEU A 319 -11.93 15.39 1.80
N GLN A 320 -12.53 14.36 2.38
CA GLN A 320 -13.06 14.47 3.74
C GLN A 320 -11.90 14.89 4.66
N THR A 321 -12.15 15.84 5.56
CA THR A 321 -11.14 16.29 6.53
C THR A 321 -10.64 15.06 7.28
N SER A 322 -9.34 14.78 7.16
CA SER A 322 -8.75 13.56 7.70
C SER A 322 -8.98 13.52 9.22
N PRO A 323 -9.69 12.50 9.76
CA PRO A 323 -9.81 12.36 11.20
C PRO A 323 -8.42 12.11 11.80
N ALA A 324 -8.21 12.47 13.07
CA ALA A 324 -6.93 12.20 13.75
C ALA A 324 -6.61 10.69 13.85
N GLY A 325 -7.63 9.84 13.68
CA GLY A 325 -7.57 8.39 13.70
C GLY A 325 -8.98 7.82 13.88
N PHE A 326 -9.08 6.52 14.17
CA PHE A 326 -10.34 5.83 14.45
C PHE A 326 -10.30 5.22 15.84
N LEU A 327 -11.48 5.14 16.48
CA LEU A 327 -11.62 4.46 17.75
C LEU A 327 -11.24 2.97 17.63
N PRO A 328 -10.63 2.37 18.67
CA PRO A 328 -10.44 0.93 18.73
C PRO A 328 -11.76 0.20 18.53
N GLU A 329 -11.70 -1.00 17.95
CA GLU A 329 -12.81 -1.94 17.84
C GLU A 329 -14.05 -1.35 17.15
N SER A 330 -13.83 -0.48 16.16
CA SER A 330 -14.89 0.29 15.49
C SER A 330 -15.26 -0.21 14.10
N PHE A 331 -14.58 -1.24 13.59
CA PHE A 331 -14.82 -1.80 12.25
C PHE A 331 -15.37 -3.22 12.34
N ASP A 332 -16.41 -3.52 11.54
CA ASP A 332 -16.97 -4.86 11.39
C ASP A 332 -15.99 -5.82 10.71
N ALA A 333 -15.23 -5.29 9.75
CA ALA A 333 -14.19 -6.04 9.07
C ALA A 333 -13.00 -5.15 8.69
N VAL A 334 -11.82 -5.76 8.64
CA VAL A 334 -10.57 -5.09 8.27
C VAL A 334 -9.87 -5.93 7.20
N LEU A 335 -9.49 -5.29 6.10
CA LEU A 335 -8.60 -5.81 5.09
C LEU A 335 -7.23 -5.14 5.25
N LEU A 336 -6.21 -5.95 5.40
CA LEU A 336 -4.81 -5.56 5.37
C LEU A 336 -4.14 -6.21 4.15
N ASP A 337 -4.17 -5.50 3.02
CA ASP A 337 -3.33 -5.83 1.87
C ASP A 337 -1.94 -5.20 2.06
N ALA A 338 -1.08 -5.89 2.81
CA ALA A 338 0.14 -5.29 3.30
C ALA A 338 1.13 -5.00 2.16
N PRO A 339 1.80 -3.83 2.17
CA PRO A 339 2.93 -3.58 1.29
C PRO A 339 4.02 -4.60 1.60
N CYS A 340 4.43 -5.31 0.56
CA CYS A 340 5.35 -6.44 0.64
C CYS A 340 6.44 -6.29 -0.42
N SER A 341 7.41 -7.19 -0.40
CA SER A 341 8.49 -7.27 -1.38
C SER A 341 8.03 -7.58 -2.81
N ALA A 342 6.77 -8.00 -2.96
CA ALA A 342 6.10 -8.26 -4.23
C ALA A 342 6.77 -9.35 -5.08
N LEU A 343 7.52 -10.27 -4.46
CA LEU A 343 8.24 -11.35 -5.15
C LEU A 343 7.34 -12.21 -6.07
N GLY A 344 6.04 -12.24 -5.80
CA GLY A 344 5.06 -13.03 -6.53
C GLY A 344 4.51 -12.37 -7.81
N LEU A 345 4.77 -11.09 -8.06
CA LEU A 345 4.23 -10.42 -9.25
C LEU A 345 4.74 -11.04 -10.55
N ARG A 346 3.86 -11.14 -11.55
CA ARG A 346 4.16 -11.67 -12.88
C ARG A 346 3.58 -10.77 -13.98
N PRO A 347 4.29 -10.58 -15.10
CA PRO A 347 5.70 -10.94 -15.29
C PRO A 347 6.61 -10.05 -14.42
N ARG A 348 7.76 -10.60 -14.03
CA ARG A 348 8.83 -9.86 -13.33
C ARG A 348 10.13 -10.20 -14.01
N LEU A 349 10.69 -9.23 -14.73
CA LEU A 349 11.87 -9.46 -15.57
C LEU A 349 13.18 -9.36 -14.79
N VAL A 350 13.18 -8.58 -13.71
CA VAL A 350 14.32 -8.41 -12.81
C VAL A 350 13.84 -8.51 -11.37
N GLN A 351 14.59 -9.24 -10.55
CA GLN A 351 14.41 -9.27 -9.10
C GLN A 351 15.59 -8.61 -8.41
N SER A 352 15.32 -7.54 -7.66
CA SER A 352 16.32 -6.77 -6.90
C SER A 352 16.11 -6.81 -5.38
N ALA A 353 15.10 -7.54 -4.89
CA ALA A 353 14.84 -7.67 -3.46
C ALA A 353 16.03 -8.32 -2.74
N THR A 354 16.54 -7.64 -1.71
CA THR A 354 17.62 -8.15 -0.86
C THR A 354 17.05 -8.91 0.34
N PRO A 355 17.78 -9.85 0.97
CA PRO A 355 17.33 -10.51 2.19
C PRO A 355 16.93 -9.53 3.29
N LEU A 356 17.69 -8.44 3.46
CA LEU A 356 17.38 -7.38 4.42
C LEU A 356 16.03 -6.71 4.12
N TYR A 357 15.75 -6.42 2.85
CA TYR A 357 14.48 -5.84 2.45
C TYR A 357 13.30 -6.79 2.72
N LEU A 358 13.47 -8.10 2.52
CA LEU A 358 12.44 -9.10 2.85
C LEU A 358 12.11 -9.10 4.35
N VAL A 359 13.13 -9.06 5.20
CA VAL A 359 12.97 -8.97 6.66
C VAL A 359 12.26 -7.67 7.06
N GLN A 360 12.66 -6.54 6.48
CA GLN A 360 12.03 -5.25 6.74
C GLN A 360 10.54 -5.24 6.36
N CYS A 361 10.17 -5.84 5.22
CA CYS A 361 8.78 -5.98 4.81
C CYS A 361 7.98 -6.83 5.81
N GLY A 362 8.54 -7.98 6.24
CA GLY A 362 7.91 -8.84 7.24
C GLY A 362 7.65 -8.11 8.56
N LEU A 363 8.66 -7.42 9.10
CA LEU A 363 8.54 -6.63 10.34
C LEU A 363 7.58 -5.44 10.20
N TYR A 364 7.52 -4.82 9.02
CA TYR A 364 6.57 -3.73 8.77
C TYR A 364 5.13 -4.25 8.72
N ALA A 365 4.89 -5.41 8.12
CA ALA A 365 3.59 -6.07 8.14
C ALA A 365 3.13 -6.40 9.57
N ARG A 366 4.03 -6.77 10.51
CA ARG A 366 3.68 -6.94 11.94
C ARG A 366 3.10 -5.68 12.57
N LYS A 367 3.68 -4.50 12.29
CA LYS A 367 3.18 -3.22 12.82
C LYS A 367 1.78 -2.89 12.29
N LEU A 368 1.51 -3.25 11.04
CA LEU A 368 0.18 -3.08 10.44
C LEU A 368 -0.81 -4.09 11.02
N LEU A 369 -0.42 -5.35 11.18
CA LEU A 369 -1.25 -6.38 11.78
C LEU A 369 -1.61 -6.05 13.23
N ASP A 370 -0.67 -5.52 14.01
CA ASP A 370 -0.93 -5.01 15.36
C ASP A 370 -2.08 -3.99 15.35
N ALA A 371 -2.01 -2.98 14.49
CA ALA A 371 -3.06 -1.98 14.37
C ALA A 371 -4.39 -2.61 13.88
N ALA A 372 -4.31 -3.56 12.94
CA ALA A 372 -5.48 -4.25 12.38
C ALA A 372 -6.31 -4.97 13.46
N VAL A 373 -5.65 -5.67 14.40
CA VAL A 373 -6.30 -6.34 15.54
C VAL A 373 -6.99 -5.33 16.46
N HIS A 374 -6.45 -4.12 16.61
CA HIS A 374 -7.08 -3.06 17.40
C HIS A 374 -8.22 -2.35 16.67
N PHE A 375 -8.27 -2.37 15.33
CA PHE A 375 -9.37 -1.79 14.57
C PHE A 375 -10.63 -2.66 14.53
N VAL A 376 -10.44 -3.96 14.32
CA VAL A 376 -11.56 -4.91 14.19
C VAL A 376 -12.27 -5.06 15.53
N ARG A 377 -13.60 -5.09 15.51
CA ARG A 377 -14.42 -5.32 16.71
C ARG A 377 -14.49 -6.79 17.10
N PRO A 378 -14.85 -7.13 18.36
CA PRO A 378 -15.23 -8.49 18.71
C PRO A 378 -16.37 -9.02 17.82
N GLY A 379 -16.23 -10.26 17.36
CA GLY A 379 -17.06 -10.90 16.33
C GLY A 379 -16.79 -10.40 14.90
N GLY A 380 -15.81 -9.51 14.71
CA GLY A 380 -15.42 -8.97 13.41
C GLY A 380 -14.36 -9.83 12.70
N ARG A 381 -14.18 -9.57 11.41
CA ARG A 381 -13.27 -10.34 10.54
C ARG A 381 -12.05 -9.52 10.12
N LEU A 382 -10.86 -10.11 10.22
CA LEU A 382 -9.61 -9.53 9.72
C LEU A 382 -9.06 -10.40 8.59
N VAL A 383 -8.77 -9.81 7.44
CA VAL A 383 -8.07 -10.49 6.34
C VAL A 383 -6.71 -9.85 6.12
N PHE A 384 -5.69 -10.67 6.09
CA PHE A 384 -4.32 -10.32 5.76
C PHE A 384 -3.95 -10.90 4.40
N SER A 385 -3.40 -10.07 3.52
CA SER A 385 -2.90 -10.54 2.22
C SER A 385 -1.61 -9.86 1.79
N THR A 386 -0.87 -10.54 0.93
CA THR A 386 0.36 -10.03 0.29
C THR A 386 0.47 -10.59 -1.13
N CYS A 387 1.23 -9.89 -2.00
CA CYS A 387 1.62 -10.39 -3.32
C CYS A 387 3.07 -10.91 -3.34
N THR A 388 3.51 -11.52 -2.23
CA THR A 388 4.84 -12.13 -2.09
C THR A 388 4.74 -13.63 -1.82
N ILE A 389 5.82 -14.33 -2.15
CA ILE A 389 6.02 -15.75 -1.82
C ILE A 389 6.95 -15.94 -0.61
N SER A 390 7.42 -14.86 0.01
CA SER A 390 8.31 -14.95 1.17
C SER A 390 7.54 -15.50 2.38
N PRO A 391 7.97 -16.63 2.98
CA PRO A 391 7.32 -17.15 4.18
C PRO A 391 7.44 -16.22 5.39
N PHE A 392 8.49 -15.39 5.44
CA PHE A 392 8.69 -14.39 6.49
C PHE A 392 7.66 -13.28 6.47
N GLU A 393 7.17 -12.93 5.29
CA GLU A 393 6.11 -11.93 5.14
C GLU A 393 4.73 -12.55 5.34
N ASN A 394 4.62 -13.87 5.23
CA ASN A 394 3.36 -14.62 5.15
C ASN A 394 3.14 -15.47 6.42
N GLU A 395 3.51 -16.75 6.38
CA GLU A 395 3.26 -17.71 7.45
C GLU A 395 3.86 -17.29 8.80
N ALA A 396 5.06 -16.70 8.81
CA ALA A 396 5.68 -16.20 10.04
C ALA A 396 4.86 -15.05 10.68
N ASN A 397 4.21 -14.22 9.87
CA ASN A 397 3.34 -13.15 10.38
C ASN A 397 1.98 -13.68 10.87
N VAL A 398 1.50 -14.79 10.31
CA VAL A 398 0.33 -15.50 10.85
C VAL A 398 0.67 -16.09 12.22
N ARG A 399 1.80 -16.79 12.37
CA ARG A 399 2.30 -17.27 13.66
C ARG A 399 2.40 -16.13 14.67
N TYR A 400 3.07 -15.04 14.30
CA TYR A 400 3.23 -13.87 15.16
C TYR A 400 1.90 -13.38 15.76
N ILE A 401 0.85 -13.29 14.94
CA ILE A 401 -0.46 -12.84 15.39
C ILE A 401 -1.14 -13.86 16.30
N LEU A 402 -1.05 -15.15 15.97
CA LEU A 402 -1.61 -16.21 16.79
C LEU A 402 -0.93 -16.29 18.16
N ASP A 403 0.38 -16.08 18.24
CA ASP A 403 1.08 -16.11 19.53
C ASP A 403 0.74 -14.86 20.36
N LYS A 404 0.84 -13.66 19.76
CA LYS A 404 0.68 -12.38 20.46
C LYS A 404 -0.78 -12.11 20.88
N PHE A 405 -1.75 -12.50 20.06
CA PHE A 405 -3.16 -12.21 20.26
C PHE A 405 -4.01 -13.47 20.43
N SER A 406 -3.42 -14.62 20.79
CA SER A 406 -4.09 -15.91 21.04
C SER A 406 -5.35 -15.82 21.89
N HIS A 407 -5.39 -14.89 22.85
CA HIS A 407 -6.51 -14.67 23.74
C HIS A 407 -7.72 -13.98 23.08
N CYS A 408 -7.55 -13.24 21.98
CA CYS A 408 -8.62 -12.45 21.36
C CYS A 408 -8.78 -12.64 19.86
N ILE A 409 -7.94 -13.44 19.20
CA ILE A 409 -8.06 -13.72 17.78
C ILE A 409 -7.81 -15.20 17.48
N ARG A 410 -8.51 -15.72 16.47
CA ARG A 410 -8.31 -17.09 15.97
C ARG A 410 -8.24 -17.11 14.45
N LEU A 411 -7.44 -18.02 13.92
CA LEU A 411 -7.39 -18.28 12.47
C LEU A 411 -8.68 -18.99 12.02
N VAL A 412 -9.21 -18.58 10.88
CA VAL A 412 -10.40 -19.19 10.27
C VAL A 412 -10.13 -19.46 8.78
N PRO A 413 -10.90 -20.34 8.12
CA PRO A 413 -10.73 -20.56 6.69
C PRO A 413 -10.89 -19.24 5.92
N ALA A 414 -9.92 -18.90 5.08
CA ALA A 414 -10.10 -17.87 4.06
C ALA A 414 -10.91 -18.47 2.91
N GLU A 415 -12.14 -18.00 2.70
CA GLU A 415 -13.06 -18.50 1.67
C GLU A 415 -13.37 -17.42 0.62
N PRO A 416 -13.62 -17.77 -0.66
CA PRO A 416 -13.65 -19.12 -1.22
C PRO A 416 -12.24 -19.73 -1.33
N ARG A 417 -12.15 -21.06 -1.26
CA ARG A 417 -10.87 -21.77 -1.35
C ARG A 417 -10.49 -22.00 -2.80
N VAL A 418 -9.46 -21.28 -3.26
CA VAL A 418 -8.92 -21.38 -4.61
C VAL A 418 -7.43 -21.73 -4.58
N GLY A 419 -6.67 -21.13 -3.66
CA GLY A 419 -5.24 -21.39 -3.48
C GLY A 419 -4.94 -22.66 -2.68
N GLY A 420 -3.67 -23.07 -2.71
CA GLY A 420 -3.15 -24.20 -1.94
C GLY A 420 -3.07 -23.95 -0.43
N ALA A 421 -2.56 -24.92 0.32
CA ALA A 421 -2.25 -24.75 1.74
C ALA A 421 -1.02 -23.83 1.94
N GLY A 422 -0.93 -23.22 3.12
CA GLY A 422 0.28 -22.52 3.56
C GLY A 422 1.44 -23.48 3.81
N LEU A 423 2.62 -22.91 4.03
CA LEU A 423 3.80 -23.70 4.39
C LEU A 423 3.78 -24.10 5.87
N VAL A 424 4.25 -25.31 6.14
CA VAL A 424 4.47 -25.86 7.50
C VAL A 424 5.96 -25.90 7.82
N GLY A 425 6.30 -26.01 9.10
CA GLY A 425 7.67 -26.29 9.56
C GLY A 425 8.35 -25.11 10.27
N GLU A 426 9.65 -25.24 10.46
CA GLU A 426 10.50 -24.26 11.14
C GLU A 426 11.54 -23.71 10.16
N HIS A 427 11.77 -22.39 10.16
CA HIS A 427 12.91 -21.85 9.45
C HIS A 427 14.19 -22.10 10.26
N PRO A 428 15.30 -22.57 9.65
CA PRO A 428 16.58 -22.65 10.34
C PRO A 428 16.97 -21.27 10.88
N SER A 429 17.09 -21.18 12.20
CA SER A 429 17.34 -19.98 13.00
C SER A 429 18.57 -19.16 12.59
N GLY A 430 19.48 -19.72 11.78
CA GLY A 430 20.73 -19.06 11.38
C GLY A 430 20.59 -17.90 10.38
N GLY A 431 19.53 -17.87 9.56
CA GLY A 431 19.44 -16.91 8.45
C GLY A 431 19.02 -15.48 8.87
N ILE A 432 17.96 -15.36 9.66
CA ILE A 432 17.41 -14.06 10.07
C ILE A 432 18.24 -13.43 11.18
N GLN A 433 18.67 -14.24 12.17
CA GLN A 433 19.49 -13.76 13.27
C GLN A 433 20.80 -13.15 12.74
N ALA A 434 21.47 -13.81 11.79
CA ALA A 434 22.64 -13.26 11.11
C ALA A 434 22.34 -11.98 10.32
N CYS A 435 21.17 -11.87 9.67
CA CYS A 435 20.75 -10.65 8.98
C CYS A 435 20.49 -9.49 9.96
N LEU A 436 19.84 -9.75 11.09
CA LEU A 436 19.53 -8.76 12.12
C LEU A 436 20.80 -8.32 12.88
N GLU A 437 21.69 -9.25 13.23
CA GLU A 437 22.95 -8.95 13.90
C GLU A 437 23.86 -8.07 13.01
N ASN A 438 23.91 -8.35 11.70
CA ASN A 438 24.67 -7.53 10.74
C ASN A 438 24.13 -6.10 10.56
N THR A 439 22.84 -5.85 10.79
CA THR A 439 22.30 -4.47 10.76
C THR A 439 22.76 -3.62 11.95
N SER A 440 23.02 -4.26 13.11
CA SER A 440 23.55 -3.57 14.28
C SER A 440 25.04 -3.22 14.13
N ALA A 441 25.79 -4.01 13.33
CA ALA A 441 27.19 -3.77 13.01
C ALA A 441 27.35 -2.70 11.91
N ALA A 442 26.55 -2.74 10.85
CA ALA A 442 26.59 -1.76 9.76
C ALA A 442 26.20 -0.34 10.21
N ALA A 443 25.36 -0.21 11.25
CA ALA A 443 25.02 1.08 11.86
C ALA A 443 26.15 1.70 12.70
N ARG A 444 27.18 0.92 13.08
CA ARG A 444 28.35 1.40 13.84
C ARG A 444 29.50 1.87 12.95
N ASP A 445 29.58 1.38 11.71
CA ASP A 445 30.71 1.64 10.81
C ASP A 445 30.53 2.86 9.89
N GLN A 446 29.35 3.50 9.89
CA GLN A 446 29.11 4.74 9.14
C GLN A 446 29.38 6.03 9.94
N GLY A 447 30.03 5.90 11.10
CA GLY A 447 30.45 7.02 11.94
C GLY A 447 31.87 7.51 11.65
N ASN A 448 32.30 7.63 10.38
CA ASN A 448 33.44 8.47 9.97
C ASN A 448 33.68 8.40 8.44
N ALA A 449 33.00 9.24 7.67
CA ALA A 449 33.51 9.79 6.40
C ALA A 449 32.65 10.97 5.94
N SER A 450 33.32 12.08 5.63
CA SER A 450 32.81 13.41 5.36
C SER A 450 32.16 13.61 3.97
N ASP A 451 30.98 14.22 3.98
CA ASP A 451 30.52 15.38 3.17
C ASP A 451 30.78 15.42 1.65
N GLN A 452 29.76 15.14 0.81
CA GLN A 452 29.35 15.94 -0.36
C GLN A 452 27.89 15.62 -0.77
N ARG A 453 27.16 16.66 -1.21
CA ARG A 453 25.69 16.77 -1.34
C ARG A 453 25.08 15.91 -2.47
N GLN A 454 24.03 15.15 -2.14
CA GLN A 454 22.94 14.76 -3.03
C GLN A 454 21.63 14.64 -2.23
N GLU A 455 20.59 15.36 -2.65
CA GLU A 455 19.24 15.31 -2.08
C GLU A 455 18.55 13.99 -2.49
N GLY A 456 18.55 13.03 -1.57
CA GLY A 456 17.82 11.77 -1.64
C GLY A 456 17.12 11.52 -0.30
N VAL A 457 15.88 11.04 -0.37
CA VAL A 457 14.94 10.86 0.75
C VAL A 457 15.58 10.07 1.90
N GLN A 458 16.05 10.78 2.93
CA GLN A 458 16.52 10.19 4.18
C GLN A 458 15.32 9.84 5.07
N CYS A 459 15.02 8.55 5.18
CA CYS A 459 14.25 8.03 6.30
C CYS A 459 15.12 8.08 7.57
N GLN A 460 15.07 9.19 8.30
CA GLN A 460 15.58 9.25 9.67
C GLN A 460 14.62 8.48 10.59
N ASN A 461 14.94 7.24 10.92
CA ASN A 461 14.38 6.55 12.08
C ASN A 461 15.52 5.82 12.79
N SER A 462 15.94 6.39 13.91
CA SER A 462 16.82 5.79 14.90
C SER A 462 16.23 4.46 15.39
N PHE A 463 16.94 3.36 15.13
CA PHE A 463 16.64 2.06 15.71
C PHE A 463 17.07 2.06 17.18
N ALA A 464 16.10 2.18 18.08
CA ALA A 464 16.23 1.65 19.43
C ALA A 464 15.26 0.48 19.54
N ALA A 465 15.79 -0.75 19.51
CA ALA A 465 15.03 -1.94 19.84
C ALA A 465 14.61 -1.88 21.31
N PRO A 466 13.33 -2.02 21.66
CA PRO A 466 12.91 -2.11 23.05
C PRO A 466 13.04 -3.56 23.50
N CYS A 467 14.24 -3.98 23.94
CA CYS A 467 14.43 -5.04 24.94
C CYS A 467 15.93 -5.20 25.25
N ALA A 468 16.48 -4.26 26.02
CA ALA A 468 17.72 -4.48 26.76
C ALA A 468 17.41 -4.29 28.24
N ALA A 469 16.62 -5.21 28.80
CA ALA A 469 16.31 -5.24 30.23
C ALA A 469 16.34 -6.69 30.71
N ALA A 470 17.57 -7.16 30.96
CA ALA A 470 17.99 -8.15 31.96
C ALA A 470 19.30 -8.78 31.48
N ALA A 471 20.43 -8.16 31.84
CA ALA A 471 21.72 -8.85 31.79
C ALA A 471 21.74 -9.83 32.97
N GLY A 472 21.50 -11.11 32.68
CA GLY A 472 21.74 -12.24 33.55
C GLY A 472 22.29 -13.37 32.68
N ASP A 473 23.40 -13.97 33.09
CA ASP A 473 24.11 -15.03 32.37
C ASP A 473 23.18 -16.22 32.04
N GLY A 474 23.12 -16.64 30.77
CA GLY A 474 22.42 -17.86 30.36
C GLY A 474 22.00 -17.89 28.88
N GLU A 475 22.57 -18.83 28.14
CA GLU A 475 22.17 -19.34 26.80
C GLU A 475 21.92 -18.34 25.65
N LYS A 476 22.68 -18.49 24.56
CA LYS A 476 22.31 -17.91 23.26
C LYS A 476 20.95 -18.48 22.85
N MET A 477 19.88 -17.72 23.06
CA MET A 477 18.52 -18.09 22.69
C MET A 477 18.46 -18.25 21.17
N GLN A 478 18.45 -19.50 20.71
CA GLN A 478 18.37 -19.86 19.30
C GLN A 478 16.94 -19.60 18.82
N TYR A 479 16.72 -18.51 18.09
CA TYR A 479 15.38 -18.11 17.62
C TYR A 479 14.96 -18.96 16.42
N SER A 480 14.21 -20.03 16.63
CA SER A 480 13.47 -20.73 15.56
C SER A 480 12.08 -20.13 15.41
N GLU A 481 11.77 -19.57 14.22
CA GLU A 481 10.39 -19.23 13.88
C GLU A 481 9.70 -20.49 13.38
N VAL A 482 8.91 -21.12 14.25
CA VAL A 482 7.91 -22.13 13.87
C VAL A 482 6.83 -21.42 13.06
N TRP A 483 6.55 -21.86 11.84
CA TRP A 483 5.50 -21.27 11.00
C TRP A 483 4.13 -21.81 11.40
N LEU A 484 3.46 -22.57 10.53
CA LEU A 484 2.11 -23.08 10.77
C LEU A 484 2.15 -24.58 11.07
N SER A 485 1.26 -25.03 11.94
CA SER A 485 0.86 -26.44 12.01
C SER A 485 0.11 -26.84 10.74
N GLU A 486 -0.01 -28.15 10.47
CA GLU A 486 -0.76 -28.63 9.31
C GLU A 486 -2.24 -28.19 9.32
N ALA A 487 -2.86 -28.09 10.50
CA ALA A 487 -4.22 -27.61 10.63
C ALA A 487 -4.32 -26.12 10.26
N GLU A 488 -3.40 -25.28 10.76
CA GLU A 488 -3.36 -23.85 10.46
C GLU A 488 -3.02 -23.59 8.97
N ALA A 489 -2.09 -24.35 8.40
CA ALA A 489 -1.72 -24.26 7.00
C ALA A 489 -2.91 -24.53 6.06
N ARG A 490 -3.85 -25.38 6.47
CA ARG A 490 -5.11 -25.61 5.73
C ARG A 490 -6.11 -24.48 5.87
N LEU A 491 -5.94 -23.50 6.76
CA LEU A 491 -6.87 -22.38 6.91
C LEU A 491 -6.45 -21.17 6.05
N VAL A 492 -5.15 -21.01 5.79
CA VAL A 492 -4.61 -19.98 4.89
C VAL A 492 -4.62 -20.44 3.43
N GLN A 493 -4.47 -19.49 2.51
CA GLN A 493 -4.34 -19.76 1.08
C GLN A 493 -3.03 -19.22 0.53
N ARG A 494 -2.31 -20.09 -0.18
CA ARG A 494 -1.09 -19.73 -0.91
C ARG A 494 -1.30 -19.95 -2.40
N PHE A 495 -0.99 -18.94 -3.20
CA PHE A 495 -0.97 -19.01 -4.64
C PHE A 495 0.48 -19.08 -5.06
N ASP A 496 0.90 -20.26 -5.51
CA ASP A 496 2.26 -20.44 -6.03
C ASP A 496 2.29 -20.03 -7.51
N PRO A 497 3.19 -19.12 -7.91
CA PRO A 497 3.30 -18.74 -9.31
C PRO A 497 3.76 -19.86 -10.24
N SER A 498 4.34 -20.94 -9.70
CA SER A 498 4.65 -22.18 -10.43
C SER A 498 3.50 -23.20 -10.43
N GLY A 499 2.40 -22.88 -9.75
CA GLY A 499 1.23 -23.75 -9.63
C GLY A 499 0.40 -23.84 -10.91
N PRO A 500 -0.48 -24.85 -11.01
CA PRO A 500 -1.25 -25.16 -12.23
C PRO A 500 -2.30 -24.11 -12.59
N GLN A 501 -2.71 -23.25 -11.65
CA GLN A 501 -3.68 -22.18 -11.90
C GLN A 501 -3.07 -20.96 -12.62
N ASP A 502 -1.75 -20.97 -12.89
CA ASP A 502 -1.02 -19.92 -13.59
C ASP A 502 -1.35 -18.50 -13.08
N THR A 503 -1.18 -18.29 -11.76
CA THR A 503 -1.50 -17.01 -11.11
C THR A 503 -0.24 -16.27 -10.66
N ILE A 504 -0.41 -15.07 -10.10
CA ILE A 504 0.67 -14.40 -9.37
C ILE A 504 0.93 -15.11 -8.04
N GLY A 505 2.14 -14.98 -7.52
CA GLY A 505 2.44 -15.33 -6.14
C GLY A 505 1.66 -14.45 -5.17
N PHE A 506 0.88 -15.08 -4.29
CA PHE A 506 -0.01 -14.37 -3.38
C PHE A 506 -0.29 -15.19 -2.12
N PHE A 507 -0.64 -14.52 -1.04
CA PHE A 507 -0.99 -15.16 0.23
C PHE A 507 -2.23 -14.49 0.85
N ILE A 508 -3.07 -15.30 1.49
CA ILE A 508 -4.29 -14.85 2.19
C ILE A 508 -4.42 -15.60 3.50
N ALA A 509 -4.61 -14.88 4.60
CA ALA A 509 -5.02 -15.41 5.89
C ALA A 509 -6.26 -14.64 6.37
N ALA A 510 -7.22 -15.36 6.97
CA ALA A 510 -8.42 -14.76 7.55
C ALA A 510 -8.50 -15.12 9.03
N PHE A 511 -8.93 -14.15 9.83
CA PHE A 511 -9.03 -14.25 11.27
C PHE A 511 -10.38 -13.74 11.74
N GLU A 512 -10.84 -14.27 12.86
CA GLU A 512 -11.99 -13.75 13.60
C GLU A 512 -11.54 -13.28 14.96
N LYS A 513 -11.95 -12.05 15.33
CA LYS A 513 -11.69 -11.52 16.66
C LYS A 513 -12.76 -12.02 17.62
N THR A 514 -12.37 -12.81 18.61
CA THR A 514 -13.30 -13.49 19.52
C THR A 514 -13.76 -12.59 20.67
N GLN A 515 -12.89 -11.71 21.15
CA GLN A 515 -13.17 -10.79 22.26
C GLN A 515 -12.34 -9.52 22.14
N SER A 516 -12.50 -8.61 23.10
CA SER A 516 -11.76 -7.34 23.10
C SER A 516 -10.26 -7.58 23.32
N VAL A 517 -9.41 -6.69 22.81
CA VAL A 517 -7.96 -6.76 23.11
C VAL A 517 -7.69 -6.42 24.58
N CYS A 518 -8.50 -5.54 25.16
CA CYS A 518 -8.34 -5.06 26.53
C CYS A 518 -8.96 -6.00 27.58
N SER A 519 -9.63 -7.07 27.16
CA SER A 519 -10.05 -8.14 28.08
C SER A 519 -8.87 -9.07 28.37
N THR A 520 -7.92 -8.63 29.19
CA THR A 520 -6.96 -9.56 29.80
C THR A 520 -7.57 -10.26 31.01
N GLN A 521 -7.53 -11.58 30.91
CA GLN A 521 -7.74 -12.65 31.88
C GLN A 521 -7.74 -12.21 33.36
N HIS A 522 -8.90 -12.32 34.00
CA HIS A 522 -9.03 -12.40 35.45
C HIS A 522 -8.69 -13.79 35.97
#